data_AF-A0A2E4IYF0-F1
#
_entry.id   AF-A0A2E4IYF0-F1
#
_cell.length_a   1.000
_cell.length_b   1.000
_cell.length_c   1.000
_cell.angle_alpha   90.00
_cell.angle_beta   90.00
_cell.angle_gamma   90.00
#
_symmetry.space_group_name_H-M   'P 1'
#
loop_
_entity.id
_entity.type
_entity.pdbx_description
1 polymer ?
#
loop_
_entity_poly.entity_id
_entity_poly.type
_entity_poly.pdbx_seq_one_letter_code
_entity_poly.pdbx_strand_id
1 'polypeptide(L)'
;MEIYVLIAIVLVVTTGASLFNLRVLRLPESVGLMATALVASLVLLLGGLVFPSIVEPISEQIDGFDFSFIVIDLLLGFLIFAGAFSSDTAAMARERWPILLFATVGILISTFFVGGAMWFVLGALDISIPFLHCLLFGALISPTDPIAVLAILKTTTVPRLTAGRHRRGIATQ
;
A
#
# COMPACT_ATOMS: atom_id res chain seq x y z
N MET A 1 7.88 26.85 -5.44
CA MET A 1 8.69 26.03 -6.37
C MET A 1 7.86 25.79 -7.62
N GLU A 2 8.47 25.81 -8.80
CA GLU A 2 7.81 25.32 -10.03
C GLU A 2 7.39 23.85 -9.82
N ILE A 3 6.16 23.48 -10.15
CA ILE A 3 5.60 22.14 -9.90
C ILE A 3 6.46 21.01 -10.49
N TYR A 4 7.18 21.30 -11.56
CA TYR A 4 8.12 20.39 -12.21
C TYR A 4 9.33 20.04 -11.32
N VAL A 5 9.84 20.97 -10.51
CA VAL A 5 10.99 20.74 -9.62
C VAL A 5 10.61 19.77 -8.51
N LEU A 6 9.39 19.93 -7.97
CA LEU A 6 8.86 19.02 -6.96
C LEU A 6 8.69 17.61 -7.51
N ILE A 7 8.04 17.46 -8.67
CA ILE A 7 7.88 16.15 -9.31
C ILE A 7 9.27 15.52 -9.56
N ALA A 8 10.24 16.31 -10.01
CA ALA A 8 11.61 15.84 -10.19
C ALA A 8 12.25 15.37 -8.88
N ILE A 9 12.13 16.12 -7.78
CA ILE A 9 12.65 15.74 -6.46
C ILE A 9 12.00 14.42 -5.99
N VAL A 10 10.68 14.31 -6.07
CA VAL A 10 9.95 13.10 -5.67
C VAL A 10 10.40 11.90 -6.50
N LEU A 11 10.58 12.07 -7.82
CA LEU A 11 11.07 11.01 -8.70
C LEU A 11 12.51 10.59 -8.37
N VAL A 12 13.42 11.55 -8.13
CA VAL A 12 14.82 11.25 -7.78
C VAL A 12 14.89 10.53 -6.44
N VAL A 13 14.17 11.00 -5.41
CA VAL A 13 14.16 10.37 -4.08
C VAL A 13 13.56 8.97 -4.16
N THR A 14 12.43 8.79 -4.84
CA THR A 14 11.77 7.49 -5.00
C THR A 14 12.65 6.51 -5.78
N THR A 15 13.29 6.98 -6.85
CA THR A 15 14.22 6.16 -7.64
C THR A 15 15.44 5.77 -6.80
N GLY A 16 16.00 6.70 -6.03
CA GLY A 16 17.11 6.43 -5.12
C GLY A 16 16.75 5.37 -4.07
N ALA A 17 15.58 5.51 -3.43
CA ALA A 17 15.06 4.55 -2.46
C ALA A 17 14.80 3.17 -3.10
N SER A 18 14.21 3.13 -4.29
CA SER A 18 13.97 1.89 -5.04
C SER A 18 15.29 1.21 -5.46
N LEU A 19 16.28 1.96 -5.93
CA LEU A 19 17.61 1.43 -6.26
C LEU A 19 18.34 0.89 -5.03
N PHE A 20 18.22 1.57 -3.89
CA PHE A 20 18.77 1.10 -2.62
C PHE A 20 18.11 -0.22 -2.20
N ASN A 21 16.77 -0.29 -2.30
CA ASN A 21 16.03 -1.52 -2.03
C ASN A 21 16.50 -2.69 -2.92
N LEU A 22 16.66 -2.46 -4.23
CA LEU A 22 17.10 -3.48 -5.19
C LEU A 22 18.52 -3.99 -4.91
N ARG A 23 19.44 -3.10 -4.50
CA ARG A 23 20.85 -3.48 -4.25
C ARG A 23 21.08 -4.11 -2.88
N VAL A 24 20.41 -3.63 -1.84
CA VAL A 24 20.73 -3.99 -0.44
C VAL A 24 19.71 -4.94 0.17
N LEU A 25 18.41 -4.63 0.07
CA LEU A 25 17.35 -5.31 0.82
C LEU A 25 16.73 -6.50 0.06
N ARG A 26 16.67 -6.45 -1.28
CA ARG A 26 16.08 -7.49 -2.15
C ARG A 26 14.65 -7.90 -1.75
N LEU A 27 13.90 -6.98 -1.15
CA LEU A 27 12.50 -7.18 -0.79
C LEU A 27 11.59 -6.87 -1.97
N PRO A 28 10.34 -7.38 -2.00
CA PRO A 28 9.34 -6.93 -2.96
C PRO A 28 9.24 -5.40 -2.98
N GLU A 29 9.04 -4.82 -4.16
CA GLU A 29 9.20 -3.38 -4.41
C GLU A 29 8.43 -2.51 -3.40
N SER A 30 7.16 -2.83 -3.14
CA SER A 30 6.30 -2.11 -2.20
C SER A 30 6.79 -2.16 -0.76
N VAL A 31 7.16 -3.35 -0.28
CA VAL A 31 7.66 -3.56 1.09
C VAL A 31 9.00 -2.85 1.29
N GLY A 32 9.89 -2.96 0.30
CA GLY A 32 11.20 -2.37 0.35
C GLY A 32 11.17 -0.84 0.29
N LEU A 33 10.34 -0.27 -0.58
CA LEU A 33 10.16 1.19 -0.63
C LEU A 33 9.62 1.72 0.71
N MET A 34 8.60 1.07 1.28
CA MET A 34 8.05 1.45 2.59
C MET A 34 9.11 1.37 3.70
N ALA A 35 9.90 0.29 3.75
CA ALA A 35 10.96 0.14 4.74
C ALA A 35 12.05 1.22 4.61
N THR A 36 12.50 1.51 3.38
CA THR A 36 13.51 2.56 3.14
C THR A 36 13.01 3.95 3.50
N ALA A 37 11.74 4.26 3.21
CA ALA A 37 11.12 5.52 3.59
C ALA A 37 11.02 5.66 5.12
N LEU A 38 10.65 4.58 5.82
CA LEU A 38 10.57 4.56 7.29
C LEU A 38 11.95 4.78 7.93
N VAL A 39 12.99 4.11 7.42
CA VAL A 39 14.37 4.29 7.88
C VAL A 39 14.85 5.72 7.60
N ALA A 40 14.58 6.25 6.40
CA ALA A 40 14.95 7.63 6.06
C ALA A 40 14.25 8.65 6.98
N SER A 41 12.97 8.44 7.28
CA SER A 41 12.22 9.27 8.24
C SER A 41 12.83 9.21 9.64
N LEU A 42 13.21 8.02 10.11
CA LEU A 42 13.87 7.86 11.41
C LEU A 42 15.25 8.54 11.46
N VAL A 43 16.03 8.43 10.38
CA VAL A 43 17.34 9.09 10.25
C VAL A 43 17.19 10.61 10.24
N LEU A 44 16.18 11.16 9.55
CA LEU A 44 15.89 12.59 9.57
C LEU A 44 15.52 13.08 10.98
N LEU A 45 14.68 12.33 11.70
CA LEU A 45 14.27 12.67 13.07
C LEU A 45 15.47 12.69 14.03
N LEU A 46 16.32 11.65 14.00
CA LEU A 46 17.53 11.57 14.82
C LEU A 46 18.57 12.61 14.39
N GLY A 47 18.68 12.88 13.09
CA GLY A 47 19.58 13.88 12.53
C GLY A 47 19.20 15.31 12.94
N GLY A 48 17.91 15.59 13.08
CA GLY A 48 17.42 16.89 13.55
C GLY A 48 17.86 17.23 14.98
N LEU A 49 18.10 16.22 15.82
CA LEU A 49 18.61 16.42 17.18
C LEU A 49 20.10 16.77 17.22
N VAL A 50 20.88 16.36 16.21
CA VAL A 50 22.34 16.54 16.16
C VAL A 50 22.74 17.72 15.28
N PHE A 51 22.04 17.95 14.17
CA PHE A 51 22.32 19.00 13.19
C PHE A 51 21.04 19.76 12.77
N PRO A 52 20.43 20.53 13.68
CA PRO A 52 19.15 21.23 13.41
C PRO A 52 19.26 22.19 12.21
N SER A 53 20.41 22.83 12.01
CA SER A 53 20.64 23.78 10.92
C SER A 53 20.50 23.20 9.50
N ILE A 54 20.55 21.86 9.36
CA ILE A 54 20.39 21.18 8.06
C ILE A 54 18.95 20.68 7.90
N VAL A 55 18.30 20.27 9.00
CA VAL A 55 17.00 19.59 8.98
C VAL A 55 15.82 20.57 9.05
N GLU A 56 15.94 21.67 9.79
CA GLU A 56 14.87 22.69 9.91
C GLU A 56 14.47 23.30 8.55
N PRO A 57 15.40 23.71 7.67
CA PRO A 57 15.03 24.24 6.35
C PRO A 57 14.33 23.21 5.47
N ILE A 58 14.64 21.92 5.65
CA ILE A 58 14.01 20.83 4.91
C ILE A 58 12.58 20.63 5.41
N SER A 59 12.36 20.69 6.73
CA SER A 59 11.03 20.55 7.34
C SER A 59 10.09 21.69 6.94
N GLU A 60 10.55 22.94 7.00
CA GLU A 60 9.74 24.11 6.60
C GLU A 60 9.32 24.05 5.13
N GLN A 61 10.20 23.55 4.25
CA GLN A 61 9.88 23.35 2.84
C GLN A 61 8.81 22.27 2.60
N ILE A 62 8.78 21.24 3.45
CA ILE A 62 7.84 20.12 3.38
C ILE A 62 6.47 20.52 3.94
N ASP A 63 6.41 21.31 5.02
CA ASP A 63 5.17 21.78 5.64
C ASP A 63 4.35 22.69 4.71
N GLY A 64 5.00 23.36 3.76
CA GLY A 64 4.34 24.14 2.72
C GLY A 64 3.58 23.30 1.68
N PHE A 65 3.61 21.97 1.78
CA PHE A 65 3.08 21.08 0.75
C PHE A 65 1.96 20.16 1.26
N ASP A 66 0.80 20.24 0.62
CA ASP A 66 -0.34 19.38 0.92
C ASP A 66 -0.22 18.02 0.22
N PHE A 67 0.54 17.11 0.84
CA PHE A 67 0.66 15.72 0.40
C PHE A 67 -0.69 15.00 0.41
N SER A 68 -1.59 15.35 1.34
CA SER A 68 -2.88 14.70 1.48
C SER A 68 -3.75 14.98 0.26
N PHE A 69 -3.86 16.24 -0.15
CA PHE A 69 -4.60 16.62 -1.35
C PHE A 69 -4.10 15.88 -2.59
N ILE A 70 -2.77 15.77 -2.75
CA ILE A 70 -2.20 15.12 -3.92
C ILE A 70 -2.40 13.61 -3.88
N VAL A 71 -2.17 12.94 -2.75
CA VAL A 71 -2.28 11.49 -2.68
C VAL A 71 -3.74 11.03 -2.62
N ILE A 72 -4.54 11.61 -1.72
CA ILE A 72 -5.90 11.17 -1.43
C ILE A 72 -6.90 11.73 -2.44
N ASP A 73 -6.87 13.05 -2.69
CA ASP A 73 -7.90 13.67 -3.54
C ASP A 73 -7.60 13.52 -5.03
N LEU A 74 -6.31 13.55 -5.42
CA LEU A 74 -5.90 13.47 -6.82
C LEU A 74 -5.50 12.05 -7.24
N LEU A 75 -4.42 11.50 -6.68
CA LEU A 75 -3.81 10.25 -7.15
C LEU A 75 -4.71 9.03 -6.94
N LEU A 76 -5.37 8.91 -5.78
CA LEU A 76 -6.23 7.76 -5.46
C LEU A 76 -7.35 7.60 -6.49
N GLY A 77 -8.00 8.70 -6.89
CA GLY A 77 -9.05 8.67 -7.92
C GLY A 77 -8.52 8.15 -9.26
N PHE A 78 -7.35 8.64 -9.70
CA PHE A 78 -6.70 8.15 -10.92
C PHE A 78 -6.27 6.68 -10.82
N LEU A 79 -5.77 6.25 -9.67
CA LEU A 79 -5.34 4.86 -9.43
C LEU A 79 -6.53 3.89 -9.47
N ILE A 80 -7.66 4.24 -8.84
CA ILE A 80 -8.88 3.43 -8.89
C ILE A 80 -9.43 3.38 -10.31
N PHE A 81 -9.42 4.51 -11.04
CA PHE A 81 -9.82 4.54 -12.45
C PHE A 81 -8.93 3.66 -13.34
N ALA A 82 -7.61 3.76 -13.20
CA ALA A 82 -6.66 2.93 -13.93
C ALA A 82 -6.80 1.44 -13.58
N GLY A 83 -7.03 1.13 -12.30
CA GLY A 83 -7.31 -0.22 -11.82
C GLY A 83 -8.59 -0.80 -12.44
N ALA A 84 -9.66 -0.01 -12.53
CA ALA A 84 -10.89 -0.43 -13.19
C ALA A 84 -10.70 -0.60 -14.71
N PHE A 85 -9.99 0.31 -15.39
CA PHE A 85 -9.77 0.23 -16.83
C PHE A 85 -8.91 -0.97 -17.26
N SER A 86 -7.95 -1.36 -16.42
CA SER A 86 -7.08 -2.53 -16.66
C SER A 86 -7.69 -3.86 -16.20
N SER A 87 -8.88 -3.86 -15.61
CA SER A 87 -9.54 -5.06 -15.10
C SER A 87 -10.36 -5.81 -16.17
N ASP A 88 -10.31 -7.14 -16.14
CA ASP A 88 -11.15 -8.00 -16.98
C ASP A 88 -12.56 -8.11 -16.38
N THR A 89 -13.47 -7.31 -16.91
CA THR A 89 -14.86 -7.23 -16.45
C THR A 89 -15.62 -8.54 -16.63
N ALA A 90 -15.28 -9.36 -17.63
CA ALA A 90 -15.91 -10.66 -17.86
C ALA A 90 -15.48 -11.68 -16.80
N ALA A 91 -14.20 -11.69 -16.43
CA ALA A 91 -13.69 -12.51 -15.34
C ALA A 91 -14.26 -12.08 -13.97
N MET A 92 -14.35 -10.77 -13.70
CA MET A 92 -14.96 -10.25 -12.47
C MET A 92 -16.44 -10.58 -12.37
N ALA A 93 -17.18 -10.53 -13.49
CA ALA A 93 -18.60 -10.89 -13.52
C ALA A 93 -18.83 -12.38 -13.18
N ARG A 94 -17.92 -13.26 -13.59
CA ARG A 94 -17.96 -14.70 -13.28
C ARG A 94 -17.78 -14.97 -11.78
N GLU A 95 -16.89 -14.24 -11.12
CA GLU A 95 -16.56 -14.39 -9.70
C GLU A 95 -17.19 -13.30 -8.80
N ARG A 96 -18.27 -12.67 -9.26
CA ARG A 96 -18.90 -11.52 -8.58
C ARG A 96 -19.34 -11.80 -7.14
N TRP A 97 -19.79 -13.03 -6.85
CA TRP A 97 -20.28 -13.40 -5.53
C TRP A 97 -19.14 -13.48 -4.49
N PRO A 98 -18.04 -14.21 -4.74
CA PRO A 98 -16.84 -14.13 -3.91
C PRO A 98 -16.34 -12.70 -3.69
N ILE A 99 -16.24 -11.90 -4.77
CA ILE A 99 -15.73 -10.52 -4.70
C ILE A 99 -16.62 -9.67 -3.77
N LEU A 100 -17.94 -9.72 -3.95
CA LEU A 100 -18.86 -8.97 -3.10
C LEU A 100 -18.80 -9.42 -1.64
N LEU A 101 -18.68 -10.73 -1.39
CA LEU A 101 -18.60 -11.27 -0.03
C LEU A 101 -17.31 -10.81 0.68
N PHE A 102 -16.16 -10.83 0.00
CA PHE A 102 -14.90 -10.33 0.56
C PHE A 102 -14.93 -8.80 0.76
N ALA A 103 -15.49 -8.05 -0.20
CA ALA A 103 -15.55 -6.59 -0.14
C ALA A 103 -16.56 -6.04 0.87
N THR A 104 -17.52 -6.86 1.35
CA THR A 104 -18.54 -6.41 2.32
C THR A 104 -18.39 -7.12 3.66
N VAL A 105 -18.78 -8.39 3.71
CA VAL A 105 -18.75 -9.22 4.93
C VAL A 105 -17.31 -9.43 5.40
N GLY A 106 -16.37 -9.67 4.49
CA GLY A 106 -14.95 -9.83 4.83
C GLY A 106 -14.37 -8.59 5.51
N ILE A 107 -14.61 -7.41 4.96
CA ILE A 107 -14.15 -6.13 5.54
C ILE A 107 -14.81 -5.87 6.90
N LEU A 108 -16.12 -6.12 7.03
CA LEU A 108 -16.81 -5.97 8.32
C LEU A 108 -16.21 -6.88 9.40
N ILE A 109 -16.05 -8.17 9.10
CA ILE A 109 -15.47 -9.14 10.04
C ILE A 109 -14.05 -8.71 10.43
N SER A 110 -13.22 -8.34 9.44
CA SER A 110 -11.84 -7.89 9.68
C SER A 110 -11.79 -6.61 10.52
N THR A 111 -12.69 -5.65 10.28
CA THR A 111 -12.80 -4.41 11.06
C THR A 111 -13.11 -4.69 12.53
N PHE A 112 -14.11 -5.53 12.81
CA PHE A 112 -14.44 -5.90 14.19
C PHE A 112 -13.35 -6.74 14.84
N PHE A 113 -12.70 -7.62 14.09
CA PHE A 113 -11.64 -8.47 14.60
C PHE A 113 -10.39 -7.65 14.97
N VAL A 114 -9.89 -6.82 14.06
CA VAL A 114 -8.72 -5.95 14.28
C VAL A 114 -9.03 -4.90 15.34
N GLY A 115 -10.19 -4.22 15.26
CA GLY A 115 -10.59 -3.22 16.24
C GLY A 115 -10.82 -3.81 17.64
N GLY A 116 -11.42 -4.99 17.73
CA GLY A 116 -11.60 -5.73 18.99
C GLY A 116 -10.28 -6.21 19.59
N ALA A 117 -9.38 -6.75 18.76
CA ALA A 117 -8.04 -7.14 19.20
C ALA A 117 -7.24 -5.93 19.72
N MET A 118 -7.30 -4.80 19.02
CA MET A 118 -6.66 -3.56 19.43
C MET A 118 -7.20 -3.07 20.78
N TRP A 119 -8.52 -3.03 20.94
CA TRP A 119 -9.16 -2.65 22.20
C TRP A 119 -8.75 -3.56 23.36
N PHE A 120 -8.67 -4.87 23.12
CA PHE A 120 -8.24 -5.84 24.13
C PHE A 120 -6.79 -5.65 24.55
N VAL A 121 -5.88 -5.49 23.59
CA VAL A 121 -4.45 -5.27 23.86
C VAL A 121 -4.22 -3.94 24.60
N LEU A 122 -4.90 -2.87 24.19
CA LEU A 122 -4.78 -1.57 24.85
C LEU A 122 -5.37 -1.58 26.27
N GLY A 123 -6.50 -2.28 26.46
CA GLY A 123 -7.06 -2.51 27.79
C GLY A 123 -6.10 -3.29 28.70
N ALA A 124 -5.37 -4.27 28.16
CA ALA A 124 -4.36 -5.01 28.92
C ALA A 124 -3.12 -4.15 29.28
N LEU A 125 -2.87 -3.07 28.56
CA LEU A 125 -1.81 -2.08 28.80
C LEU A 125 -2.28 -0.91 29.67
N ASP A 126 -3.51 -0.97 30.21
CA ASP A 126 -4.16 0.08 31.01
C ASP A 126 -4.35 1.42 30.25
N ILE A 127 -4.42 1.34 28.90
CA ILE A 127 -4.65 2.48 28.02
C ILE A 127 -6.13 2.51 27.65
N SER A 128 -6.89 3.42 28.27
CA SER A 128 -8.34 3.53 28.04
C SER A 128 -8.66 4.30 26.75
N ILE A 129 -8.72 3.60 25.62
CA ILE A 129 -9.22 4.15 24.36
C ILE A 129 -10.67 3.70 24.12
N PRO A 130 -11.59 4.60 23.73
CA PRO A 130 -12.97 4.20 23.41
C PRO A 130 -13.00 3.19 22.27
N PHE A 131 -13.82 2.14 22.41
CA PHE A 131 -13.94 1.07 21.41
C PHE A 131 -14.20 1.58 19.99
N LEU A 132 -14.94 2.69 19.85
CA LEU A 132 -15.21 3.33 18.56
C LEU A 132 -13.94 3.77 17.82
N HIS A 133 -12.92 4.26 18.53
CA HIS A 133 -11.64 4.66 17.93
C HIS A 133 -10.85 3.44 17.47
N CYS A 134 -10.88 2.34 18.25
CA CYS A 134 -10.27 1.08 17.84
C CYS A 134 -10.99 0.49 16.61
N LEU A 135 -12.32 0.60 16.53
CA LEU A 135 -13.10 0.20 15.37
C LEU A 135 -12.77 1.06 14.14
N LEU A 136 -12.60 2.38 14.31
CA LEU A 136 -12.20 3.29 13.24
C LEU A 136 -10.82 2.94 12.69
N PHE A 137 -9.86 2.61 13.57
CA PHE A 137 -8.56 2.10 13.17
C PHE A 137 -8.68 0.78 12.39
N GLY A 138 -9.50 -0.16 12.88
CA GLY A 138 -9.80 -1.40 12.18
C GLY A 138 -10.38 -1.16 10.78
N ALA A 139 -11.31 -0.22 10.64
CA ALA A 139 -11.95 0.13 9.37
C ALA A 139 -10.97 0.79 8.38
N LEU A 140 -10.00 1.55 8.89
CA LEU A 140 -8.99 2.22 8.08
C LEU A 140 -7.96 1.24 7.49
N ILE A 141 -7.63 0.17 8.22
CA ILE A 141 -6.59 -0.80 7.82
C ILE A 141 -7.18 -2.05 7.14
N SER A 142 -8.46 -2.35 7.38
CA SER A 142 -9.10 -3.55 6.82
C SER A 142 -9.17 -3.61 5.29
N PRO A 143 -9.32 -2.50 4.53
CA PRO A 143 -9.30 -2.56 3.07
C PRO A 143 -7.92 -3.01 2.57
N THR A 144 -7.88 -4.08 1.78
CA THR A 144 -6.64 -4.61 1.22
C THR A 144 -6.25 -3.86 -0.06
N ASP A 145 -4.98 -3.45 -0.20
CA ASP A 145 -4.46 -2.87 -1.44
C ASP A 145 -4.16 -3.96 -2.50
N PRO A 146 -4.94 -4.08 -3.58
CA PRO A 146 -4.71 -5.07 -4.63
C PRO A 146 -3.43 -4.78 -5.43
N ILE A 147 -2.97 -3.52 -5.50
CA ILE A 147 -1.82 -3.12 -6.31
C ILE A 147 -0.54 -3.72 -5.73
N ALA A 148 -0.34 -3.59 -4.42
CA ALA A 148 0.80 -4.17 -3.72
C ALA A 148 0.83 -5.70 -3.82
N VAL A 149 -0.32 -6.38 -3.69
CA VAL A 149 -0.38 -7.86 -3.76
C VAL A 149 -0.17 -8.37 -5.17
N LEU A 150 -0.77 -7.73 -6.19
CA LEU A 150 -0.59 -8.12 -7.59
C LEU A 150 0.86 -7.94 -8.06
N ALA A 151 1.57 -6.92 -7.59
CA ALA A 151 3.00 -6.75 -7.87
C ALA A 151 3.85 -7.92 -7.34
N ILE A 152 3.53 -8.43 -6.14
CA ILE A 152 4.18 -9.61 -5.54
C ILE A 152 3.81 -10.89 -6.30
N LEU A 153 2.53 -11.05 -6.68
CA LEU A 153 2.08 -12.25 -7.40
C LEU A 153 2.60 -12.31 -8.85
N LYS A 154 2.93 -11.18 -9.48
CA LYS A 154 3.58 -11.18 -10.80
C LYS A 154 5.07 -11.55 -10.74
N THR A 155 5.75 -11.22 -9.65
CA THR A 155 7.16 -11.52 -9.43
C THR A 155 7.39 -12.94 -8.93
N THR A 156 6.37 -13.56 -8.33
CA THR A 156 6.41 -14.95 -7.88
C THR A 156 5.74 -15.84 -8.92
N THR A 157 6.39 -16.90 -9.40
CA THR A 157 5.75 -17.86 -10.33
C THR A 157 4.63 -18.61 -9.61
N VAL A 158 3.41 -18.07 -9.64
CA VAL A 158 2.23 -18.78 -9.14
C VAL A 158 1.92 -19.89 -10.16
N PRO A 159 1.95 -21.18 -9.78
CA PRO A 159 1.60 -22.26 -10.69
C PRO A 159 0.17 -22.02 -11.18
N ARG A 160 -0.01 -21.90 -12.50
CA ARG A 160 -1.36 -21.83 -13.08
C ARG A 160 -2.08 -23.11 -12.64
N LEU A 161 -3.06 -22.97 -11.75
CA LEU A 161 -4.01 -24.05 -11.47
C LEU A 161 -4.57 -24.48 -12.82
N THR A 162 -4.25 -25.72 -13.15
CA THR A 162 -4.50 -26.32 -14.45
C THR A 162 -6.00 -26.39 -14.66
N ALA A 163 -6.57 -25.36 -15.30
CA ALA A 163 -7.87 -25.46 -15.91
C ALA A 163 -7.84 -26.66 -16.85
N GLY A 164 -8.75 -27.60 -16.61
CA GLY A 164 -8.75 -28.95 -17.16
C GLY A 164 -8.29 -29.01 -18.62
N ARG A 165 -7.19 -29.72 -18.83
CA ARG A 165 -6.71 -30.17 -20.13
C ARG A 165 -7.70 -31.18 -20.68
N HIS A 166 -8.83 -30.69 -21.21
CA HIS A 166 -9.73 -31.48 -22.02
C HIS A 166 -9.79 -30.91 -23.44
N ARG A 167 -8.73 -31.21 -24.19
CA ARG A 167 -8.79 -31.66 -25.59
C ARG A 167 -7.42 -32.23 -25.97
N ARG A 168 -7.32 -33.57 -25.86
CA ARG A 168 -6.33 -34.38 -26.56
C ARG A 168 -6.83 -34.60 -28.00
N GLY A 169 -5.88 -34.64 -28.93
CA GLY A 169 -6.04 -35.12 -30.31
C GLY A 169 -6.45 -34.00 -31.26
N ILE A 170 -5.82 -33.79 -32.42
CA ILE A 170 -5.38 -34.78 -33.41
C ILE A 170 -4.32 -34.15 -34.35
N ALA A 171 -3.31 -34.96 -34.72
CA ALA A 171 -2.47 -34.95 -35.95
C ALA A 171 -1.64 -33.69 -36.31
N THR A 172 -0.30 -33.74 -36.31
CA THR A 172 0.54 -34.08 -37.49
C THR A 172 0.12 -33.39 -38.79
N GLN A 173 0.65 -32.19 -39.04
CA GLN A 173 1.57 -31.84 -40.14
C GLN A 173 1.98 -30.38 -40.00
#